data_AF-A0A7S2ELV1-F1
#
_entry.id   AF-A0A7S2ELV1-F1
#
_cell.length_a   1.000
_cell.length_b   1.000
_cell.length_c   1.000
_cell.angle_alpha   90.00
_cell.angle_beta   90.00
_cell.angle_gamma   90.00
#
_symmetry.space_group_name_H-M   'P 1'
#
loop_
_entity.id
_entity.type
_entity.pdbx_description
1 polymer ?
#
loop_
_entity_poly.entity_id
_entity_poly.type
_entity_poly.pdbx_seq_one_letter_code
_entity_poly.pdbx_strand_id
1 'polypeptide(L)'
;RRSPADNRTDCWFCLASPSCEKHLIVSVFESCYVAMTKGPLNDHHTLVVPVSHERGKTAGALLDPAIGKEVEEVKTKLRRHADEVLGKDLFVFERAIATRGGYHTHVQCVPVERGSGPKLRRAMMELAGRTRGFELREVQNASLSLG
;
A
#
# COMPACT_ATOMS: atom_id res chain seq x y z
N ARG A 1 -8.42 30.97 -10.26
CA ARG A 1 -8.18 29.86 -9.32
C ARG A 1 -6.68 29.63 -9.26
N ARG A 2 -5.99 29.87 -8.13
CA ARG A 2 -4.58 29.46 -8.00
C ARG A 2 -4.59 27.93 -7.86
N SER A 3 -3.85 27.23 -8.72
CA SER A 3 -3.51 25.83 -8.46
C SER A 3 -2.85 25.75 -7.08
N PRO A 4 -3.24 24.80 -6.21
CA PRO A 4 -2.56 24.64 -4.93
C PRO A 4 -1.08 24.36 -5.15
N ALA A 5 -0.23 24.80 -4.22
CA ALA A 5 1.20 24.51 -4.26
C ALA A 5 1.43 23.00 -4.45
N ASP A 6 2.32 22.69 -5.39
CA ASP A 6 2.78 21.33 -5.66
C ASP A 6 3.46 20.76 -4.40
N ASN A 7 2.79 19.84 -3.69
CA ASN A 7 3.34 19.19 -2.49
C ASN A 7 4.21 17.98 -2.81
N ARG A 8 4.56 17.75 -4.09
CA ARG A 8 5.45 16.66 -4.45
C ARG A 8 6.82 16.84 -3.79
N THR A 9 7.27 18.08 -3.58
CA THR A 9 8.57 18.42 -2.96
C THR A 9 8.77 17.83 -1.56
N ASP A 10 7.70 17.72 -0.77
CA ASP A 10 7.75 17.21 0.60
C ASP A 10 7.26 15.75 0.70
N CYS A 11 6.84 15.16 -0.41
CA CYS A 11 6.33 13.79 -0.44
C CYS A 11 7.48 12.78 -0.46
N TRP A 12 7.52 11.90 0.54
CA TRP A 12 8.55 10.86 0.65
C TRP A 12 8.43 9.74 -0.39
N PHE A 13 7.24 9.57 -0.96
CA PHE A 13 6.89 8.51 -1.90
C PHE A 13 6.87 8.97 -3.36
N CYS A 14 6.96 10.27 -3.62
CA CYS A 14 6.96 10.77 -4.98
C CYS A 14 8.38 10.65 -5.56
N LEU A 15 8.57 9.82 -6.58
CA LEU A 15 9.89 9.63 -7.23
C LEU A 15 10.46 10.92 -7.85
N ALA A 16 9.60 11.88 -8.16
CA ALA A 16 9.96 13.22 -8.64
C ALA A 16 10.37 14.17 -7.51
N SER A 17 10.16 13.80 -6.24
CA SER A 17 10.59 14.58 -5.10
C SER A 17 12.11 14.50 -4.91
N PRO A 18 12.83 15.62 -4.70
CA PRO A 18 14.24 15.58 -4.34
C PRO A 18 14.48 14.94 -2.96
N SER A 19 13.46 14.91 -2.09
CA SER A 19 13.53 14.29 -0.76
C SER A 19 13.15 12.81 -0.75
N CYS A 20 12.86 12.21 -1.91
CA CYS A 20 12.54 10.79 -2.00
C CYS A 20 13.77 9.91 -1.77
N GLU A 21 13.67 9.00 -0.81
CA GLU A 21 14.74 8.06 -0.45
C GLU A 21 14.76 6.87 -1.42
N LYS A 22 15.43 7.06 -2.55
CA LYS A 22 15.48 6.06 -3.65
C LYS A 22 16.19 4.76 -3.25
N HIS A 23 17.02 4.78 -2.22
CA HIS A 23 17.77 3.62 -1.74
C HIS A 23 16.87 2.54 -1.10
N LEU A 24 15.61 2.85 -0.80
CA LEU A 24 14.62 1.89 -0.31
C LEU A 24 13.83 1.22 -1.42
N ILE A 25 14.00 1.63 -2.68
CA ILE A 25 13.29 1.05 -3.82
C ILE A 25 13.89 -0.32 -4.13
N VAL A 26 13.02 -1.33 -4.19
CA VAL A 26 13.39 -2.73 -4.48
C VAL A 26 13.17 -3.05 -5.96
N SER A 27 12.07 -2.57 -6.54
CA SER A 27 11.71 -2.82 -7.93
C SER A 27 10.82 -1.71 -8.45
N VAL A 28 10.93 -1.38 -9.74
CA VAL A 28 10.09 -0.39 -10.42
C VAL A 28 9.31 -1.10 -11.55
N PHE A 29 8.04 -0.79 -11.68
CA PHE A 29 7.15 -1.24 -12.75
C PHE A 29 6.58 -0.01 -13.49
N GLU A 30 5.59 -0.19 -14.35
CA GLU A 30 5.06 0.89 -15.20
C GLU A 30 4.26 1.91 -14.39
N SER A 31 3.31 1.43 -13.59
CA SER A 31 2.35 2.24 -12.83
C SER A 31 2.59 2.25 -11.32
N CYS A 32 3.43 1.35 -10.81
CA CYS A 32 3.80 1.26 -9.40
C CYS A 32 5.27 0.86 -9.19
N TYR A 33 5.75 0.98 -7.95
CA TYR A 33 7.05 0.50 -7.53
C TYR A 33 6.96 -0.15 -6.14
N VAL A 34 7.92 -1.03 -5.84
CA VAL A 34 8.06 -1.68 -4.54
C VAL A 34 9.18 -1.01 -3.76
N ALA A 35 8.92 -0.69 -2.50
CA ALA A 35 9.92 -0.14 -1.60
C ALA A 35 9.88 -0.78 -0.22
N MET A 36 11.02 -0.80 0.47
CA MET A 36 11.08 -1.09 1.89
C MET A 36 10.45 0.07 2.68
N THR A 37 9.79 -0.26 3.78
CA THR A 37 9.19 0.76 4.64
C THR A 37 10.19 1.33 5.66
N LYS A 38 10.01 2.62 6.02
CA LYS A 38 10.72 3.23 7.14
C LYS A 38 9.99 2.86 8.44
N GLY A 39 10.56 1.94 9.21
CA GLY A 39 9.91 1.34 10.37
C GLY A 39 9.09 0.10 10.00
N PRO A 40 9.76 -0.95 9.48
CA PRO A 40 9.11 -2.20 9.16
C PRO A 40 8.54 -2.90 10.40
N LEU A 41 7.44 -3.65 10.20
CA LEU A 41 6.89 -4.52 11.25
C LEU A 41 7.70 -5.81 11.37
N ASN A 42 8.37 -6.21 10.29
CA ASN A 42 9.33 -7.29 10.19
C ASN A 42 10.24 -7.06 8.98
N ASP A 43 11.34 -7.81 8.89
CA ASP A 43 12.41 -7.61 7.90
C ASP A 43 11.97 -7.67 6.43
N HIS A 44 10.78 -8.21 6.15
CA HIS A 44 10.24 -8.37 4.80
C HIS A 44 9.01 -7.48 4.53
N HIS A 45 8.75 -6.50 5.39
CA HIS A 45 7.65 -5.56 5.20
C HIS A 45 7.95 -4.62 4.01
N THR A 46 7.11 -4.69 2.99
CA THR A 46 7.23 -3.89 1.76
C THR A 46 5.98 -3.05 1.50
N LEU A 47 6.17 -2.00 0.70
CA LEU A 47 5.12 -1.13 0.18
C LEU A 47 5.02 -1.34 -1.33
N VAL A 48 3.80 -1.44 -1.86
CA VAL A 48 3.53 -1.20 -3.28
C VAL A 48 2.94 0.20 -3.40
N VAL A 49 3.64 1.05 -4.14
CA VAL A 49 3.37 2.49 -4.21
C VAL A 49 3.09 2.88 -5.66
N PRO A 50 1.93 3.48 -5.98
CA PRO A 50 1.67 4.02 -7.31
C PRO A 50 2.69 5.10 -7.68
N VAL A 51 3.10 5.12 -8.95
CA VAL A 51 3.97 6.19 -9.48
C VAL A 51 3.20 7.51 -9.53
N SER A 52 1.91 7.48 -9.89
CA SER A 52 1.10 8.70 -9.99
C SER A 52 0.78 9.27 -8.59
N HIS A 53 1.12 10.54 -8.39
CA HIS A 53 0.77 11.31 -7.20
C HIS A 53 -0.60 11.98 -7.44
N GLU A 54 -1.66 11.19 -7.41
CA GLU A 54 -3.02 11.68 -7.67
C GLU A 54 -3.68 12.18 -6.39
N ARG A 55 -3.71 13.50 -6.21
CA ARG A 55 -4.49 14.14 -5.14
C ARG A 55 -5.98 14.01 -5.44
N GLY A 56 -6.76 13.59 -4.45
CA GLY A 56 -8.23 13.66 -4.47
C GLY A 56 -8.95 12.38 -4.87
N LYS A 57 -8.25 11.34 -5.35
CA LYS A 57 -8.82 10.00 -5.49
C LYS A 57 -8.82 9.29 -4.15
N THR A 58 -9.90 9.43 -3.38
CA THR A 58 -10.11 8.72 -2.10
C THR A 58 -10.35 7.22 -2.26
N ALA A 59 -10.49 6.73 -3.50
CA ALA A 59 -10.80 5.33 -3.77
C ALA A 59 -9.66 4.39 -3.37
N GLY A 60 -8.39 4.82 -3.47
CA GLY A 60 -7.21 3.98 -3.25
C GLY A 60 -6.68 3.34 -4.54
N ALA A 61 -5.43 2.89 -4.51
CA ALA A 61 -4.73 2.24 -5.62
C ALA A 61 -5.38 0.90 -5.98
N LEU A 62 -5.89 0.15 -4.99
CA LEU A 62 -6.57 -1.12 -5.22
C LEU A 62 -7.88 -0.98 -6.00
N LEU A 63 -8.50 0.20 -5.98
CA LEU A 63 -9.75 0.50 -6.68
C LEU A 63 -9.57 1.33 -7.94
N ASP A 64 -8.33 1.74 -8.27
CA ASP A 64 -8.06 2.51 -9.47
C ASP A 64 -7.91 1.59 -10.69
N PRO A 65 -8.78 1.65 -11.72
CA PRO A 65 -8.67 0.77 -12.88
C PRO A 65 -7.36 0.92 -13.67
N ALA A 66 -6.73 2.10 -13.61
CA ALA A 66 -5.48 2.37 -14.35
C ALA A 66 -4.25 1.77 -13.68
N ILE A 67 -4.30 1.51 -12.37
CA ILE A 67 -3.13 1.15 -11.54
C ILE A 67 -3.34 -0.20 -10.85
N GLY A 68 -4.58 -0.48 -10.43
CA GLY A 68 -4.96 -1.63 -9.62
C GLY A 68 -4.58 -2.96 -10.26
N LYS A 69 -4.62 -3.08 -11.60
CA LYS A 69 -4.20 -4.30 -12.30
C LYS A 69 -2.74 -4.65 -12.01
N GLU A 70 -1.83 -3.70 -12.22
CA GLU A 70 -0.39 -3.95 -11.98
C GLU A 70 -0.09 -4.12 -10.49
N VAL A 71 -0.79 -3.37 -9.61
CA VAL A 71 -0.68 -3.56 -8.16
C VAL A 71 -1.07 -4.98 -7.75
N GLU A 72 -2.12 -5.57 -8.32
CA GLU A 72 -2.49 -6.97 -8.05
C GLU A 72 -1.46 -7.98 -8.58
N GLU A 73 -0.89 -7.74 -9.76
CA GLU A 73 0.18 -8.58 -10.30
C GLU A 73 1.42 -8.56 -9.39
N VAL A 74 1.79 -7.38 -8.89
CA VAL A 74 2.90 -7.22 -7.93
C VAL A 74 2.57 -7.90 -6.61
N LYS A 75 1.36 -7.71 -6.06
CA LYS A 75 0.91 -8.42 -4.84
C LYS A 75 0.97 -9.94 -5.01
N THR A 76 0.63 -10.46 -6.18
CA THR A 76 0.69 -11.90 -6.47
C THR A 76 2.14 -12.40 -6.42
N LYS A 77 3.09 -11.65 -6.99
CA LYS A 77 4.53 -11.96 -6.90
C LYS A 77 5.02 -11.92 -5.46
N LEU A 78 4.63 -10.91 -4.68
CA LEU A 78 4.98 -10.79 -3.26
C LEU A 78 4.37 -11.92 -2.42
N ARG A 79 3.13 -12.33 -2.71
CA ARG A 79 2.46 -13.44 -2.03
C ARG A 79 3.16 -14.76 -2.31
N ARG A 80 3.53 -15.00 -3.58
CA ARG A 80 4.31 -16.17 -3.96
C ARG A 80 5.67 -16.19 -3.24
N HIS A 81 6.37 -15.05 -3.17
CA HIS A 81 7.62 -14.95 -2.44
C HIS A 81 7.45 -15.23 -0.93
N ALA A 82 6.42 -14.66 -0.30
CA ALA A 82 6.12 -14.95 1.10
C ALA A 82 5.86 -16.45 1.34
N ASP A 83 5.12 -17.09 0.44
CA ASP A 83 4.76 -18.50 0.53
C ASP A 83 5.97 -19.42 0.30
N GLU A 84 6.62 -19.31 -0.86
CA GLU A 84 7.64 -20.25 -1.33
C GLU A 84 9.01 -20.03 -0.68
N VAL A 85 9.37 -18.78 -0.34
CA VAL A 85 10.70 -18.45 0.18
C VAL A 85 10.69 -18.25 1.69
N LEU A 86 9.65 -17.60 2.22
CA LEU A 86 9.58 -17.27 3.64
C LEU A 86 8.74 -18.26 4.45
N GLY A 87 7.97 -19.13 3.79
CA GLY A 87 7.05 -20.05 4.47
C GLY A 87 5.91 -19.33 5.21
N LYS A 88 5.50 -18.15 4.73
CA LYS A 88 4.57 -17.23 5.40
C LYS A 88 3.37 -16.87 4.51
N ASP A 89 2.29 -16.41 5.13
CA ASP A 89 1.18 -15.78 4.41
C ASP A 89 1.47 -14.30 4.17
N LEU A 90 0.83 -13.67 3.19
CA LEU A 90 0.93 -12.23 2.96
C LEU A 90 -0.31 -11.50 3.49
N PHE A 91 -0.15 -10.72 4.56
CA PHE A 91 -1.17 -9.81 5.07
C PHE A 91 -1.06 -8.47 4.34
N VAL A 92 -2.18 -8.02 3.75
CA VAL A 92 -2.21 -6.83 2.90
C VAL A 92 -3.29 -5.86 3.36
N PHE A 93 -2.94 -4.58 3.46
CA PHE A 93 -3.90 -3.50 3.67
C PHE A 93 -3.44 -2.24 2.94
N GLU A 94 -4.37 -1.35 2.64
CA GLU A 94 -4.07 -0.10 1.95
C GLU A 94 -4.19 1.08 2.90
N ARG A 95 -3.29 2.05 2.73
CA ARG A 95 -3.38 3.36 3.35
C ARG A 95 -3.65 4.41 2.28
N ALA A 96 -4.89 4.86 2.17
CA ALA A 96 -5.34 5.86 1.19
C ALA A 96 -5.87 7.15 1.86
N ILE A 97 -5.15 7.69 2.86
CA ILE A 97 -5.58 8.87 3.63
C ILE A 97 -4.52 9.99 3.64
N ALA A 98 -4.98 11.24 3.73
CA ALA A 98 -4.11 12.42 3.79
C ALA A 98 -3.40 12.53 5.14
N THR A 99 -2.13 12.95 5.12
CA THR A 99 -1.34 13.21 6.33
C THR A 99 -0.70 14.58 6.31
N ARG A 100 -0.12 14.96 7.46
CA ARG A 100 0.72 16.16 7.59
C ARG A 100 1.90 16.20 6.60
N GLY A 101 2.43 15.05 6.16
CA GLY A 101 3.54 14.96 5.18
C GLY A 101 3.10 14.83 3.72
N GLY A 102 1.82 15.06 3.43
CA GLY A 102 1.24 14.88 2.09
C GLY A 102 0.33 13.66 1.98
N TYR A 103 -0.18 13.46 0.76
CA TYR A 103 -1.06 12.34 0.39
C TYR A 103 -0.33 11.49 -0.65
N HIS A 104 0.04 10.26 -0.28
CA HIS A 104 0.44 9.25 -1.25
C HIS A 104 -0.07 7.90 -0.76
N THR A 105 -0.92 7.28 -1.57
CA THR A 105 -1.48 5.98 -1.25
C THR A 105 -0.42 4.91 -1.34
N HIS A 106 -0.40 3.98 -0.41
CA HIS A 106 0.46 2.81 -0.52
C HIS A 106 -0.24 1.56 0.00
N VAL A 107 0.02 0.45 -0.67
CA VAL A 107 -0.44 -0.87 -0.27
C VAL A 107 0.67 -1.53 0.55
N GLN A 108 0.37 -1.80 1.82
CA GLN A 108 1.28 -2.42 2.78
C GLN A 108 1.22 -3.93 2.60
N CYS A 109 2.38 -4.56 2.42
CA CYS A 109 2.53 -5.99 2.18
C CYS A 109 3.44 -6.58 3.25
N VAL A 110 2.84 -7.28 4.23
CA VAL A 110 3.53 -7.79 5.42
C VAL A 110 3.48 -9.32 5.41
N PRO A 111 4.61 -10.02 5.26
CA PRO A 111 4.66 -11.45 5.50
C PRO A 111 4.37 -11.76 6.97
N VAL A 112 3.46 -12.70 7.24
CA VAL A 112 3.01 -13.06 8.59
C VAL A 112 2.95 -14.57 8.76
N GLU A 113 2.93 -15.04 10.00
CA GLU A 113 2.80 -16.46 10.28
C GLU A 113 1.56 -17.07 9.62
N ARG A 114 1.69 -18.28 9.08
CA ARG A 114 0.60 -18.95 8.38
C ARG A 114 -0.64 -19.09 9.24
N GLY A 115 -1.80 -18.86 8.66
CA GLY A 115 -3.08 -18.93 9.36
C GLY A 115 -3.34 -17.79 10.36
N SER A 116 -2.42 -16.83 10.52
CA SER A 116 -2.62 -15.68 11.42
C SER A 116 -3.56 -14.62 10.84
N GLY A 117 -3.80 -14.64 9.51
CA GLY A 117 -4.60 -13.65 8.79
C GLY A 117 -5.97 -13.33 9.41
N PRO A 118 -6.82 -14.31 9.74
CA PRO A 118 -8.11 -14.06 10.39
C PRO A 118 -8.00 -13.36 11.75
N LYS A 119 -6.99 -13.72 12.56
CA LYS A 119 -6.73 -13.10 13.86
C LYS A 119 -6.28 -11.65 13.69
N LEU A 120 -5.37 -11.41 12.74
CA LEU A 120 -4.88 -10.06 12.40
C LEU A 120 -5.99 -9.16 11.89
N ARG A 121 -6.81 -9.65 10.94
CA ARG A 121 -7.99 -8.91 10.43
C ARG A 121 -8.93 -8.54 11.56
N ARG A 122 -9.28 -9.48 12.44
CA ARG A 122 -10.16 -9.23 13.58
C ARG A 122 -9.58 -8.15 14.50
N ALA A 123 -8.33 -8.30 14.93
CA ALA A 123 -7.68 -7.32 15.80
C ALA A 123 -7.61 -5.93 15.17
N MET A 124 -7.29 -5.85 13.88
CA MET A 124 -7.23 -4.60 13.13
C MET A 124 -8.60 -3.90 13.07
N MET A 125 -9.68 -4.65 12.81
CA MET A 125 -11.05 -4.12 12.79
C MET A 125 -11.55 -3.70 14.18
N GLU A 126 -11.25 -4.48 15.23
CA GLU A 126 -11.61 -4.15 16.61
C GLU A 126 -10.93 -2.85 17.08
N LEU A 127 -9.65 -2.69 16.78
CA LEU A 127 -8.90 -1.47 17.11
C LEU A 127 -9.41 -0.26 16.33
N ALA A 128 -9.75 -0.44 15.05
CA ALA A 128 -10.36 0.61 14.24
C ALA A 128 -11.70 1.08 14.84
N GLY A 129 -12.59 0.15 15.21
CA GLY A 129 -13.88 0.48 15.82
C GLY A 129 -13.79 1.21 17.16
N ARG A 130 -12.67 1.08 17.88
CA ARG A 130 -12.41 1.80 19.15
C ARG A 130 -11.75 3.17 18.94
N THR A 131 -11.25 3.45 17.74
CA THR A 131 -10.47 4.66 17.45
C THR A 131 -11.37 5.72 16.82
N ARG A 132 -11.68 6.78 17.58
CA ARG A 132 -12.56 7.86 17.10
C ARG A 132 -11.96 8.54 15.86
N GLY A 133 -12.73 8.62 14.77
CA GLY A 133 -12.31 9.25 13.53
C GLY A 133 -11.41 8.39 12.63
N PHE A 134 -11.30 7.09 12.91
CA PHE A 134 -10.60 6.12 12.08
C PHE A 134 -11.58 5.06 11.58
N GLU A 135 -11.67 4.90 10.26
CA GLU A 135 -12.57 3.94 9.62
C GLU A 135 -11.75 3.04 8.70
N LEU A 136 -11.99 1.72 8.78
CA LEU A 136 -11.49 0.75 7.82
C LEU A 136 -12.64 0.32 6.93
N ARG A 137 -12.39 0.37 5.62
CA ARG A 137 -13.32 -0.13 4.61
C ARG A 137 -12.78 -1.43 4.03
N GLU A 138 -13.61 -2.47 4.01
CA GLU A 138 -13.28 -3.68 3.26
C GLU A 138 -13.31 -3.36 1.76
N VAL A 139 -12.20 -3.65 1.08
CA VAL A 139 -12.08 -3.44 -0.37
C VAL A 139 -12.46 -4.74 -1.04
N GLN A 140 -13.69 -4.82 -1.53
CA GLN A 140 -14.11 -5.87 -2.45
C GLN A 140 -13.73 -5.43 -3.86
N ASN A 141 -12.76 -6.11 -4.47
CA ASN A 141 -12.48 -5.89 -5.88
C ASN A 141 -13.56 -6.63 -6.67
N ALA A 142 -14.61 -5.92 -7.11
CA ALA A 142 -15.73 -6.50 -7.88
C ALA A 142 -15.28 -7.18 -9.19
N SER A 143 -14.04 -6.94 -9.61
CA SER A 143 -13.36 -7.56 -10.74
C SER A 143 -12.80 -8.97 -10.45
N LEU A 144 -12.88 -9.45 -9.19
CA LEU A 144 -12.19 -10.67 -8.73
C LEU A 144 -13.13 -11.69 -8.08
N SER A 145 -14.33 -11.87 -8.65
CA SER A 145 -15.06 -13.12 -8.45
C SER A 145 -14.31 -14.25 -9.16
N LEU A 146 -13.52 -14.99 -8.38
CA LEU A 146 -13.14 -16.40 -8.56
C LEU A 146 -13.13 -16.91 -10.01
N GLY A 147 -11.93 -16.96 -10.59
CA GLY A 147 -11.52 -18.07 -11.45
C GLY A 147 -10.69 -19.05 -10.63
#